data_AF-A0A833TF16-F1
#
_entry.id   AF-A0A833TF16-F1
#
_cell.length_a   1.000
_cell.length_b   1.000
_cell.length_c   1.000
_cell.angle_alpha   90.00
_cell.angle_beta   90.00
_cell.angle_gamma   90.00
#
_symmetry.space_group_name_H-M   'P 1'
#
loop_
_entity.id
_entity.type
_entity.pdbx_description
1 polymer ?
#
loop_
_entity_poly.entity_id
_entity_poly.type
_entity_poly.pdbx_seq_one_letter_code
_entity_poly.pdbx_strand_id
1 'polypeptide(L)'
;SYLPSETPEGLKRLREEELVTLRGNGEGERKTHERIYDYDVYNDIGNPDSSDDLKRPVLGGNEHPYPRRCRTGRPRSDKDPLSEKRSSNVYIPRDESFSEVKQLTFSAKALYSVLHALVPSLEVAIVDGELGFPYFTAIDKLFNEGVNLPPLNKAQNKVSLLNILPRLVNSITESQDEVLRFETPETMDRDKFFWFRDEEFARQTLAGLNPYSIRLVTVCIAVIYNERS
;
A
#
# COMPACT_ATOMS: atom_id res chain seq x y z
N SER A 1 -10.08 8.30 34.10
CA SER A 1 -8.72 8.28 33.52
C SER A 1 -7.77 8.98 34.48
N TYR A 2 -6.57 8.43 34.71
CA TYR A 2 -5.61 8.94 35.71
C TYR A 2 -4.22 9.14 35.09
N LEU A 3 -3.57 10.26 35.40
CA LEU A 3 -2.14 10.42 35.16
C LEU A 3 -1.34 9.40 35.99
N PRO A 4 -0.07 9.11 35.63
CA PRO A 4 0.77 8.23 36.44
C PRO A 4 0.88 8.67 37.91
N SER A 5 0.97 9.99 38.15
CA SER A 5 1.02 10.58 39.50
C SER A 5 -0.28 10.46 40.29
N GLU A 6 -1.41 10.31 39.62
CA GLU A 6 -2.76 10.26 40.23
C GLU A 6 -3.31 8.82 40.31
N THR A 7 -2.51 7.82 39.93
CA THR A 7 -2.94 6.42 39.95
C THR A 7 -3.13 5.99 41.41
N PRO A 8 -4.31 5.44 41.80
CA PRO A 8 -4.53 4.96 43.16
C PRO A 8 -3.45 3.98 43.60
N GLU A 9 -2.98 4.08 44.85
CA GLU A 9 -1.82 3.32 45.35
C GLU A 9 -1.94 1.81 45.10
N GLY A 10 -3.10 1.22 45.35
CA GLY A 10 -3.33 -0.21 45.14
C GLY A 10 -3.23 -0.68 43.68
N LEU A 11 -3.26 0.23 42.70
CA LEU A 11 -3.21 -0.07 41.27
C LEU A 11 -1.87 0.29 40.61
N LYS A 12 -0.98 1.02 41.28
CA LYS A 12 0.30 1.45 40.70
C LYS A 12 1.15 0.28 40.23
N ARG A 13 1.27 -0.76 41.07
CA ARG A 13 2.00 -1.99 40.72
C ARG A 13 1.42 -2.67 39.48
N LEU A 14 0.10 -2.85 39.44
CA LEU A 14 -0.58 -3.50 38.31
C LEU A 14 -0.40 -2.71 37.01
N ARG A 15 -0.45 -1.37 37.08
CA ARG A 15 -0.20 -0.49 35.94
C ARG A 15 1.22 -0.67 35.39
N GLU A 16 2.22 -0.74 36.27
CA GLU A 16 3.61 -0.91 35.86
C GLU A 16 3.86 -2.31 35.27
N GLU A 17 3.31 -3.36 35.88
CA GLU A 17 3.40 -4.74 35.38
C GLU A 17 2.79 -4.90 33.97
N GLU A 18 1.65 -4.27 33.71
CA GLU A 18 1.05 -4.25 32.37
C GLU A 18 1.96 -3.54 31.37
N LEU A 19 2.58 -2.41 31.74
CA LEU A 19 3.52 -1.71 30.85
C LEU A 19 4.79 -2.51 30.55
N VAL A 20 5.28 -3.31 31.49
CA VAL A 20 6.40 -4.24 31.25
C VAL A 20 5.96 -5.35 30.31
N THR A 21 4.78 -5.92 30.53
CA THR A 21 4.20 -6.97 29.67
C THR A 21 4.01 -6.48 28.22
N LEU A 22 3.51 -5.25 28.04
CA LEU A 22 3.32 -4.64 26.72
C LEU A 22 4.65 -4.32 26.01
N ARG A 23 5.74 -4.05 26.72
CA ARG A 23 7.06 -3.82 26.12
C ARG A 23 7.75 -5.13 25.73
N GLY A 24 7.50 -6.20 26.47
CA GLY A 24 8.21 -7.46 26.29
C GLY A 24 9.71 -7.33 26.61
N ASN A 25 10.52 -8.21 26.02
CA ASN A 25 11.94 -8.34 26.31
C ASN A 25 12.88 -8.07 25.11
N GLY A 26 12.33 -7.68 23.96
CA GLY A 26 13.10 -7.43 22.73
C GLY A 26 13.61 -8.68 22.00
N GLU A 27 13.24 -9.87 22.46
CA GLU A 27 13.73 -11.14 21.92
C GLU A 27 12.59 -12.00 21.36
N GLY A 28 12.94 -13.06 20.61
CA GLY A 28 11.99 -14.03 20.07
C GLY A 28 11.14 -13.55 18.90
N GLU A 29 10.52 -14.50 18.22
CA GLU A 29 9.54 -14.25 17.16
C GLU A 29 8.17 -13.97 17.75
N ARG A 30 7.50 -12.94 17.26
CA ARG A 30 6.19 -12.52 17.76
C ARG A 30 5.07 -13.45 17.30
N LYS A 31 4.12 -13.72 18.20
CA LYS A 31 2.97 -14.62 17.98
C LYS A 31 1.66 -13.84 17.89
N THR A 32 0.70 -14.37 17.14
CA THR A 32 -0.56 -13.66 16.79
C THR A 32 -1.42 -13.21 17.98
N HIS A 33 -1.29 -13.88 19.14
CA HIS A 33 -2.04 -13.54 20.36
C HIS A 33 -1.29 -12.57 21.28
N GLU A 34 -0.03 -12.23 20.97
CA GLU A 34 0.77 -11.33 21.80
C GLU A 34 0.38 -9.87 21.60
N ARG A 35 0.52 -9.08 22.66
CA ARG A 35 0.25 -7.63 22.71
C ARG A 35 1.55 -6.84 22.94
N ILE A 36 2.66 -7.32 22.37
CA ILE A 36 3.99 -6.76 22.60
C ILE A 36 4.30 -5.69 21.56
N TYR A 37 4.60 -4.48 22.01
CA TYR A 37 4.97 -3.32 21.21
C TYR A 37 6.46 -3.06 21.37
N ASP A 38 7.19 -3.21 20.26
CA ASP A 38 8.62 -2.97 20.22
C ASP A 38 9.04 -2.50 18.82
N TYR A 39 10.26 -1.99 18.69
CA TYR A 39 10.76 -1.33 17.49
C TYR A 39 11.78 -2.17 16.72
N ASP A 40 11.74 -2.05 15.41
CA ASP A 40 12.77 -2.56 14.51
C ASP A 40 12.86 -1.67 13.26
N VAL A 41 13.88 -1.87 12.44
CA VAL A 41 14.12 -1.17 11.18
C VAL A 41 13.38 -1.86 10.03
N TYR A 42 13.26 -1.19 8.89
CA TYR A 42 12.71 -1.79 7.67
C TYR A 42 13.81 -2.60 6.97
N ASN A 43 14.02 -3.80 7.48
CA ASN A 43 14.90 -4.84 6.93
C ASN A 43 14.11 -6.04 6.37
N ASP A 44 12.80 -5.92 6.28
CA ASP A 44 11.87 -7.00 5.93
C ASP A 44 11.12 -6.77 4.60
N ILE A 45 11.53 -5.75 3.84
CA ILE A 45 10.96 -5.42 2.52
C ILE A 45 11.54 -6.32 1.42
N GLY A 46 12.84 -6.57 1.46
CA GLY A 46 13.56 -7.36 0.46
C GLY A 46 13.27 -8.86 0.56
N ASN A 47 13.62 -9.61 -0.50
CA ASN A 47 13.57 -11.08 -0.50
C ASN A 47 14.86 -11.69 -1.10
N PRO A 48 16.03 -11.44 -0.49
CA PRO A 48 17.32 -11.89 -1.02
C PRO A 48 17.43 -13.40 -1.17
N ASP A 49 16.82 -14.19 -0.26
CA ASP A 49 16.84 -15.66 -0.33
C ASP A 49 16.24 -16.19 -1.65
N SER A 50 15.25 -15.50 -2.23
CA SER A 50 14.63 -15.87 -3.51
C SER A 50 15.46 -15.44 -4.72
N SER A 51 15.96 -14.21 -4.74
CA SER A 51 16.82 -13.70 -5.82
C SER A 51 17.60 -12.49 -5.31
N ASP A 52 18.83 -12.33 -5.78
CA ASP A 52 19.70 -11.22 -5.40
C ASP A 52 19.13 -9.88 -5.90
N ASP A 53 18.37 -9.88 -7.00
CA ASP A 53 17.66 -8.70 -7.54
C ASP A 53 16.54 -8.20 -6.61
N LEU A 54 16.08 -9.05 -5.69
CA LEU A 54 15.06 -8.72 -4.70
C LEU A 54 15.67 -8.21 -3.38
N LYS A 55 17.00 -8.10 -3.30
CA LYS A 55 17.67 -7.46 -2.16
C LYS A 55 17.31 -5.97 -2.10
N ARG A 56 17.05 -5.46 -0.90
CA ARG A 56 16.75 -4.04 -0.66
C ARG A 56 17.61 -3.53 0.50
N PRO A 57 18.00 -2.24 0.48
CA PRO A 57 18.74 -1.66 1.59
C PRO A 57 17.87 -1.62 2.85
N VAL A 58 18.52 -1.71 4.01
CA VAL A 58 17.86 -1.55 5.31
C VAL A 58 17.55 -0.07 5.56
N LEU A 59 16.30 0.26 5.88
CA LEU A 59 15.88 1.64 6.19
C LEU A 59 15.65 1.81 7.69
N GLY A 60 16.26 2.85 8.27
CA GLY A 60 16.24 3.16 9.70
C GLY A 60 17.63 3.30 10.33
N GLY A 61 18.71 3.09 9.57
CA GLY A 61 20.08 3.33 10.03
C GLY A 61 20.53 4.78 9.86
N ASN A 62 21.83 5.01 10.05
CA ASN A 62 22.45 6.33 9.80
C ASN A 62 22.55 6.64 8.31
N GLU A 63 22.82 5.63 7.47
CA GLU A 63 22.94 5.79 6.00
C GLU A 63 21.59 6.05 5.33
N HIS A 64 20.54 5.39 5.83
CA HIS A 64 19.17 5.54 5.34
C HIS A 64 18.23 5.84 6.52
N PRO A 65 18.20 7.09 7.02
CA PRO A 65 17.32 7.46 8.12
C PRO A 65 15.85 7.22 7.75
N TYR A 66 15.14 6.51 8.61
CA TYR A 66 13.73 6.20 8.41
C TYR A 66 13.03 5.93 9.74
N PRO A 67 11.71 6.21 9.87
CA PRO A 67 10.94 5.80 11.03
C PRO A 67 11.12 4.32 11.36
N ARG A 68 11.00 3.97 12.64
CA ARG A 68 10.96 2.56 13.08
C ARG A 68 9.58 1.97 12.79
N ARG A 69 9.54 0.65 12.67
CA ARG A 69 8.31 -0.14 12.54
C ARG A 69 8.14 -1.07 13.73
N CYS A 70 6.97 -1.72 13.83
CA CYS A 70 6.71 -2.73 14.84
C CYS A 70 7.63 -3.95 14.63
N ARG A 71 8.38 -4.33 15.67
CA ARG A 71 9.23 -5.52 15.66
C ARG A 71 8.38 -6.79 15.47
N THR A 72 8.87 -7.68 14.63
CA THR A 72 8.23 -8.98 14.34
C THR A 72 9.11 -10.16 14.74
N GLY A 73 10.43 -9.98 14.69
CA GLY A 73 11.39 -10.95 15.22
C GLY A 73 11.42 -12.28 14.46
N ARG A 74 11.01 -12.31 13.18
CA ARG A 74 11.16 -13.50 12.35
C ARG A 74 12.65 -13.79 12.13
N PRO A 75 13.01 -15.03 11.72
CA PRO A 75 14.39 -15.37 11.44
C PRO A 75 15.02 -14.46 10.38
N ARG A 76 16.34 -14.29 10.46
CA ARG A 76 17.13 -13.60 9.43
C ARG A 76 17.15 -14.40 8.13
N SER A 77 17.34 -13.70 7.01
CA SER A 77 17.59 -14.33 5.71
C SER A 77 18.88 -15.14 5.73
N ASP A 78 18.91 -16.23 4.96
CA ASP A 78 20.07 -17.11 4.88
C ASP A 78 21.19 -16.47 4.05
N LYS A 79 20.85 -15.71 3.00
CA LYS A 79 21.80 -14.98 2.16
C LYS A 79 22.21 -13.61 2.69
N ASP A 80 21.35 -12.95 3.46
CA ASP A 80 21.60 -11.61 4.01
C ASP A 80 21.17 -11.53 5.48
N PRO A 81 22.11 -11.73 6.44
CA PRO A 81 21.80 -11.71 7.87
C PRO A 81 21.25 -10.38 8.38
N LEU A 82 21.42 -9.27 7.65
CA LEU A 82 20.84 -7.98 7.99
C LEU A 82 19.35 -7.89 7.65
N SER A 83 18.88 -8.73 6.73
CA SER A 83 17.49 -8.80 6.28
C SER A 83 16.69 -9.82 7.10
N GLU A 84 15.43 -9.50 7.39
CA GLU A 84 14.48 -10.42 8.03
C GLU A 84 13.73 -11.22 6.94
N LYS A 85 13.46 -12.51 7.18
CA LYS A 85 12.74 -13.36 6.22
C LYS A 85 11.33 -12.83 5.97
N ARG A 86 10.90 -12.87 4.71
CA ARG A 86 9.53 -12.53 4.32
C ARG A 86 8.53 -13.55 4.85
N SER A 87 7.35 -13.05 5.19
CA SER A 87 6.18 -13.85 5.56
C SER A 87 4.95 -13.29 4.85
N SER A 88 3.98 -14.17 4.58
CA SER A 88 2.65 -13.77 4.08
C SER A 88 1.75 -13.20 5.19
N ASN A 89 2.14 -13.40 6.45
CA ASN A 89 1.47 -12.89 7.64
C ASN A 89 2.48 -12.12 8.49
N VAL A 90 2.36 -10.80 8.51
CA VAL A 90 3.22 -9.91 9.29
C VAL A 90 2.57 -9.69 10.65
N TYR A 91 3.31 -9.91 11.73
CA TYR A 91 2.82 -9.69 13.08
C TYR A 91 2.51 -8.21 13.32
N ILE A 92 1.40 -7.99 14.01
CA ILE A 92 1.01 -6.75 14.69
C ILE A 92 0.42 -7.15 16.05
N PRO A 93 0.54 -6.31 17.09
CA PRO A 93 -0.07 -6.57 18.39
C PRO A 93 -1.55 -6.93 18.25
N ARG A 94 -2.03 -7.91 19.02
CA ARG A 94 -3.36 -8.51 18.81
C ARG A 94 -4.49 -7.47 18.76
N ASP A 95 -4.40 -6.44 19.60
CA ASP A 95 -5.43 -5.40 19.69
C ASP A 95 -5.40 -4.43 18.49
N GLU A 96 -4.27 -4.32 17.79
CA GLU A 96 -4.10 -3.53 16.56
C GLU A 96 -4.54 -4.32 15.31
N SER A 97 -4.72 -5.63 15.43
CA SER A 97 -5.20 -6.44 14.32
C SER A 97 -6.66 -6.13 13.99
N PHE A 98 -6.95 -5.95 12.70
CA PHE A 98 -8.32 -5.81 12.25
C PHE A 98 -9.16 -7.01 12.71
N SER A 99 -10.42 -6.75 13.08
CA SER A 99 -11.39 -7.84 13.19
C SER A 99 -11.52 -8.55 11.84
N GLU A 100 -11.86 -9.84 11.86
CA GLU A 100 -11.96 -10.67 10.65
C GLU A 100 -12.82 -10.02 9.57
N VAL A 101 -13.94 -9.41 9.96
CA VAL A 101 -14.86 -8.68 9.06
C VAL A 101 -14.16 -7.50 8.37
N LYS A 102 -13.39 -6.70 9.11
CA LYS A 102 -12.66 -5.54 8.53
C LYS A 102 -11.47 -6.00 7.69
N GLN A 103 -10.81 -7.09 8.09
CA GLN A 103 -9.67 -7.63 7.37
C GLN A 103 -10.07 -8.13 5.98
N LEU A 104 -11.25 -8.74 5.83
CA LEU A 104 -11.78 -9.14 4.52
C LEU A 104 -11.97 -7.92 3.59
N THR A 105 -12.46 -6.80 4.12
CA THR A 105 -12.68 -5.56 3.34
C THR A 105 -11.38 -4.84 2.97
N PHE A 106 -10.33 -4.91 3.79
CA PHE A 106 -9.09 -4.14 3.61
C PHE A 106 -7.86 -5.00 3.28
N SER A 107 -8.03 -6.29 2.98
CA SER A 107 -6.86 -7.15 2.80
C SER A 107 -6.00 -6.68 1.62
N ALA A 108 -4.73 -6.35 1.90
CA ALA A 108 -3.72 -6.11 0.88
C ALA A 108 -3.56 -7.31 -0.06
N LYS A 109 -3.91 -8.53 0.41
CA LYS A 109 -4.03 -9.74 -0.42
C LYS A 109 -5.12 -9.60 -1.49
N ALA A 110 -6.27 -9.00 -1.19
CA ALA A 110 -7.29 -8.73 -2.21
C ALA A 110 -6.78 -7.75 -3.27
N LEU A 111 -6.19 -6.61 -2.87
CA LEU A 111 -5.57 -5.66 -3.82
C LEU A 111 -4.47 -6.32 -4.66
N TYR A 112 -3.59 -7.08 -4.02
CA TYR A 112 -2.54 -7.83 -4.70
C TYR A 112 -3.13 -8.84 -5.70
N SER A 113 -4.17 -9.58 -5.32
CA SER A 113 -4.86 -10.52 -6.21
C SER A 113 -5.53 -9.83 -7.39
N VAL A 114 -6.09 -8.62 -7.22
CA VAL A 114 -6.58 -7.81 -8.34
C VAL A 114 -5.47 -7.48 -9.31
N LEU A 115 -4.39 -6.88 -8.81
CA LEU A 115 -3.27 -6.50 -9.64
C LEU A 115 -2.70 -7.71 -10.37
N HIS A 116 -2.54 -8.84 -9.66
CA HIS A 116 -2.09 -10.10 -10.25
C HIS A 116 -3.08 -10.75 -11.21
N ALA A 117 -4.39 -10.56 -11.04
CA ALA A 117 -5.39 -11.05 -11.99
C ALA A 117 -5.45 -10.20 -13.27
N LEU A 118 -5.11 -8.90 -13.16
CA LEU A 118 -5.01 -7.98 -14.28
C LEU A 118 -3.70 -8.14 -15.05
N VAL A 119 -2.63 -8.62 -14.41
CA VAL A 119 -1.33 -8.90 -15.04
C VAL A 119 -1.48 -9.76 -16.31
N PRO A 120 -2.18 -10.92 -16.30
CA PRO A 120 -2.42 -11.71 -17.50
C PRO A 120 -3.26 -10.99 -18.58
N SER A 121 -4.29 -10.23 -18.20
CA SER A 121 -5.07 -9.45 -19.18
C SER A 121 -4.28 -8.29 -19.78
N LEU A 122 -3.16 -7.93 -19.14
CA LEU A 122 -2.15 -7.00 -19.62
C LEU A 122 -0.91 -7.74 -20.18
N GLU A 123 -0.98 -9.05 -20.47
CA GLU A 123 0.15 -9.87 -20.94
C GLU A 123 0.91 -9.21 -22.09
N VAL A 124 0.21 -8.55 -23.00
CA VAL A 124 0.81 -7.85 -24.14
C VAL A 124 1.65 -6.63 -23.68
N ALA A 125 1.22 -5.91 -22.64
CA ALA A 125 1.94 -4.80 -22.02
C ALA A 125 3.03 -5.22 -21.02
N ILE A 126 3.04 -6.49 -20.60
CA ILE A 126 4.09 -7.06 -19.72
C ILE A 126 5.21 -7.69 -20.54
N VAL A 127 4.89 -8.30 -21.68
CA VAL A 127 5.88 -8.84 -22.62
C VAL A 127 6.62 -7.72 -23.34
N ASP A 128 5.95 -6.61 -23.63
CA ASP A 128 6.54 -5.40 -24.19
C ASP A 128 6.29 -4.22 -23.25
N GLY A 129 7.30 -3.89 -22.44
CA GLY A 129 7.25 -2.76 -21.50
C GLY A 129 7.14 -1.38 -22.17
N GLU A 130 7.27 -1.30 -23.49
CA GLU A 130 7.00 -0.07 -24.26
C GLU A 130 5.55 0.01 -24.76
N LEU A 131 4.76 -1.06 -24.61
CA LEU A 131 3.38 -1.10 -25.09
C LEU A 131 2.44 -0.38 -24.10
N GLY A 132 2.40 0.94 -24.24
CA GLY A 132 1.44 1.80 -23.54
C GLY A 132 0.01 1.66 -24.08
N PHE A 133 -0.94 2.34 -23.44
CA PHE A 133 -2.28 2.49 -24.01
C PHE A 133 -2.19 3.19 -25.38
N PRO A 134 -2.81 2.65 -26.44
CA PRO A 134 -2.68 3.20 -27.79
C PRO A 134 -3.38 4.57 -27.93
N TYR A 135 -4.37 4.85 -27.09
CA TYR A 135 -5.16 6.09 -27.09
C TYR A 135 -5.93 6.24 -25.77
N PHE A 136 -6.34 7.46 -25.40
CA PHE A 136 -7.06 7.73 -24.14
C PHE A 136 -8.36 6.92 -24.00
N THR A 137 -9.05 6.63 -25.10
CA THR A 137 -10.28 5.81 -25.03
C THR A 137 -10.03 4.37 -24.59
N ALA A 138 -8.81 3.85 -24.71
CA ALA A 138 -8.46 2.54 -24.15
C ALA A 138 -8.40 2.57 -22.62
N ILE A 139 -8.05 3.72 -22.03
CA ILE A 139 -8.11 3.93 -20.58
C ILE A 139 -9.56 4.02 -20.13
N ASP A 140 -10.40 4.76 -20.87
CA ASP A 140 -11.83 4.89 -20.56
C ASP A 140 -12.58 3.57 -20.60
N LYS A 141 -12.15 2.64 -21.45
CA LYS A 141 -12.73 1.30 -21.53
C LYS A 141 -12.60 0.52 -20.22
N LEU A 142 -11.57 0.77 -19.40
CA LEU A 142 -11.43 0.14 -18.09
C LEU A 142 -12.59 0.47 -17.14
N PHE A 143 -13.19 1.65 -17.30
CA PHE A 143 -14.31 2.13 -16.49
C PHE A 143 -15.67 1.79 -17.11
N ASN A 144 -15.78 1.85 -18.44
CA ASN A 144 -17.05 1.65 -19.15
C ASN A 144 -17.33 0.18 -19.50
N GLU A 145 -16.35 -0.49 -20.11
CA GLU A 145 -16.46 -1.85 -20.64
C GLU A 145 -15.86 -2.90 -19.68
N GLY A 146 -14.79 -2.52 -18.96
CA GLY A 146 -14.03 -3.41 -18.08
C GLY A 146 -12.98 -4.26 -18.81
N VAL A 147 -12.36 -5.17 -18.06
CA VAL A 147 -11.34 -6.10 -18.57
C VAL A 147 -11.81 -7.53 -18.32
N ASN A 148 -11.71 -8.38 -19.34
CA ASN A 148 -11.99 -9.81 -19.20
C ASN A 148 -10.96 -10.45 -18.28
N LEU A 149 -11.43 -11.15 -17.26
CA LEU A 149 -10.56 -11.95 -16.42
C LEU A 149 -10.20 -13.25 -17.15
N PRO A 150 -8.95 -13.73 -17.04
CA PRO A 150 -8.59 -15.03 -17.58
C PRO A 150 -9.51 -16.10 -16.96
N PRO A 151 -9.90 -17.15 -17.72
CA PRO A 151 -10.77 -18.20 -17.21
C PRO A 151 -10.07 -18.89 -16.03
N LEU A 152 -10.50 -18.58 -14.80
CA LEU A 152 -9.95 -19.20 -13.61
C LEU A 152 -10.21 -20.70 -13.67
N ASN A 153 -9.13 -21.49 -13.69
CA ASN A 153 -9.18 -22.94 -13.60
C ASN A 153 -10.08 -23.35 -12.41
N LYS A 154 -11.16 -24.04 -12.75
CA LYS A 154 -12.24 -24.47 -11.86
C LYS A 154 -11.67 -25.34 -10.73
N ALA A 155 -11.55 -24.84 -9.51
CA ALA A 155 -11.77 -25.64 -8.28
C ALA A 155 -11.68 -24.86 -6.95
N GLN A 156 -10.89 -23.79 -6.80
CA GLN A 156 -10.63 -23.25 -5.44
C GLN A 156 -10.70 -21.72 -5.28
N ASN A 157 -10.59 -20.91 -6.35
CA ASN A 157 -10.42 -19.46 -6.24
C ASN A 157 -11.64 -18.60 -6.62
N LYS A 158 -12.76 -19.20 -7.05
CA LYS A 158 -13.94 -18.46 -7.53
C LYS A 158 -14.58 -17.53 -6.49
N VAL A 159 -14.52 -17.90 -5.22
CA VAL A 159 -15.13 -17.14 -4.12
C VAL A 159 -14.25 -15.96 -3.67
N SER A 160 -12.98 -15.90 -4.06
CA SER A 160 -12.02 -14.91 -3.53
C SER A 160 -11.94 -13.61 -4.33
N LEU A 161 -12.31 -13.61 -5.62
CA LEU A 161 -12.24 -12.42 -6.47
C LEU A 161 -13.50 -11.55 -6.38
N LEU A 162 -14.68 -12.15 -6.17
CA LEU A 162 -15.94 -11.43 -5.95
C LEU A 162 -15.95 -10.58 -4.66
N ASN A 163 -15.02 -10.87 -3.73
CA ASN A 163 -14.84 -10.12 -2.47
C ASN A 163 -13.72 -9.07 -2.55
N ILE A 164 -13.16 -8.83 -3.74
CA ILE A 164 -12.25 -7.72 -3.96
C ILE A 164 -12.97 -6.42 -3.62
N LEU A 165 -12.27 -5.50 -2.94
CA LEU A 165 -12.76 -4.18 -2.51
C LEU A 165 -13.94 -3.65 -3.36
N PRO A 166 -15.18 -3.80 -2.89
CA PRO A 166 -16.37 -3.44 -3.67
C PRO A 166 -16.48 -1.93 -3.96
N ARG A 167 -15.56 -1.13 -3.40
CA ARG A 167 -15.44 0.32 -3.64
C ARG A 167 -14.50 0.70 -4.79
N LEU A 168 -13.75 -0.25 -5.34
CA LEU A 168 -12.78 0.05 -6.41
C LEU A 168 -13.14 -0.64 -7.71
N VAL A 169 -13.74 -1.83 -7.61
CA VAL A 169 -14.12 -2.62 -8.78
C VAL A 169 -15.48 -3.25 -8.55
N ASN A 170 -16.30 -3.20 -9.59
CA ASN A 170 -17.53 -3.96 -9.70
C ASN A 170 -17.24 -5.16 -10.60
N SER A 171 -17.32 -6.38 -10.07
CA SER A 171 -17.33 -7.58 -10.90
C SER A 171 -18.72 -7.77 -11.47
N ILE A 172 -18.85 -7.76 -12.79
CA ILE A 172 -20.14 -7.96 -13.47
C ILE A 172 -20.06 -9.29 -14.20
N THR A 173 -20.99 -10.19 -13.87
CA THR A 173 -21.18 -11.46 -14.57
C THR A 173 -22.17 -11.26 -15.71
N GLU A 174 -21.71 -10.63 -16.80
CA GLU A 174 -22.51 -10.53 -18.02
C GLU A 174 -22.11 -11.69 -18.94
N SER A 175 -22.81 -12.83 -18.78
CA SER A 175 -22.56 -14.12 -19.46
C SER A 175 -21.30 -14.88 -19.01
N GLN A 176 -20.89 -15.96 -19.70
CA GLN A 176 -19.96 -16.99 -19.18
C GLN A 176 -18.56 -16.48 -18.76
N ASP A 177 -18.24 -15.23 -19.05
CA ASP A 177 -16.98 -14.56 -18.74
C ASP A 177 -17.17 -13.52 -17.62
N GLU A 178 -16.28 -13.56 -16.62
CA GLU A 178 -16.27 -12.59 -15.52
C GLU A 178 -15.51 -11.33 -15.97
N VAL A 179 -16.19 -10.17 -15.97
CA VAL A 179 -15.61 -8.88 -16.34
C VAL A 179 -15.33 -8.05 -15.10
N LEU A 180 -14.11 -7.51 -14.99
CA LEU A 180 -13.71 -6.57 -13.95
C LEU A 180 -13.85 -5.14 -14.47
N ARG A 181 -14.75 -4.36 -13.87
CA ARG A 181 -15.00 -2.96 -14.24
C ARG A 181 -14.69 -2.02 -13.09
N PHE A 182 -13.91 -0.97 -13.35
CA PHE A 182 -13.63 0.05 -12.34
C PHE A 182 -14.82 0.97 -12.11
N GLU A 183 -14.93 1.53 -10.91
CA GLU A 183 -15.89 2.60 -10.65
C GLU A 183 -15.40 3.90 -11.30
N THR A 184 -16.25 4.52 -12.14
CA THR A 184 -15.93 5.80 -12.78
C THR A 184 -15.86 6.91 -11.74
N PRO A 185 -14.77 7.69 -11.67
CA PRO A 185 -14.70 8.84 -10.78
C PRO A 185 -15.76 9.88 -11.14
N GLU A 186 -16.42 10.48 -10.13
CA GLU A 186 -17.49 11.47 -10.34
C GLU A 186 -17.04 12.66 -11.21
N THR A 187 -15.77 13.06 -11.14
CA THR A 187 -15.22 14.13 -11.98
C THR A 187 -15.16 13.75 -13.46
N MET A 188 -14.91 12.47 -13.76
CA MET A 188 -14.86 11.93 -15.13
C MET A 188 -16.27 11.83 -15.74
N ASP A 189 -17.29 11.52 -14.93
CA ASP A 189 -18.71 11.50 -15.36
C ASP A 189 -19.21 12.88 -15.80
N ARG A 190 -18.71 13.96 -15.17
CA ARG A 190 -19.12 15.33 -15.48
C ARG A 190 -18.38 15.91 -16.69
N ASP A 191 -17.07 15.77 -16.72
CA ASP A 191 -16.22 16.21 -17.83
C ASP A 191 -15.08 15.21 -18.02
N LYS A 192 -15.15 14.44 -19.10
CA LYS A 192 -14.18 13.39 -19.42
C LYS A 192 -12.75 13.91 -19.61
N PHE A 193 -12.60 15.18 -19.99
CA PHE A 193 -11.31 15.80 -20.24
C PHE A 193 -10.91 16.79 -19.15
N PHE A 194 -11.57 16.76 -17.99
CA PHE A 194 -11.30 17.70 -16.89
C PHE A 194 -9.82 17.73 -16.49
N TRP A 195 -9.20 16.56 -16.40
CA TRP A 195 -7.81 16.37 -15.99
C TRP A 195 -6.78 16.93 -16.99
N PHE A 196 -7.19 17.21 -18.23
CA PHE A 196 -6.34 17.76 -19.28
C PHE A 196 -6.24 19.29 -19.22
N ARG A 197 -7.05 19.96 -18.40
CA ARG A 197 -7.10 21.42 -18.29
C ARG A 197 -6.02 21.94 -17.32
N ASP A 198 -5.35 23.02 -17.70
CA ASP A 198 -4.35 23.68 -16.86
C ASP A 198 -4.96 24.17 -15.53
N GLU A 199 -6.22 24.61 -15.55
CA GLU A 199 -6.93 25.05 -14.35
C GLU A 199 -7.13 23.90 -13.35
N GLU A 200 -7.46 22.71 -13.84
CA GLU A 200 -7.63 21.53 -12.99
C GLU A 200 -6.27 21.04 -12.46
N PHE A 201 -5.23 21.04 -13.31
CA PHE A 201 -3.87 20.74 -12.88
C PHE A 201 -3.43 21.68 -11.75
N ALA A 202 -3.60 22.99 -11.92
CA ALA A 202 -3.28 23.98 -10.89
C ALA A 202 -4.15 23.80 -9.64
N ARG A 203 -5.46 23.57 -9.79
CA ARG A 203 -6.39 23.35 -8.66
C ARG A 203 -5.97 22.13 -7.84
N GLN A 204 -5.52 21.05 -8.47
CA GLN A 204 -5.07 19.84 -7.77
C GLN A 204 -3.84 20.05 -6.89
N THR A 205 -3.00 21.05 -7.19
CA THR A 205 -1.88 21.43 -6.32
C THR A 205 -2.34 22.06 -4.99
N LEU A 206 -3.58 22.56 -4.92
CA LEU A 206 -4.17 23.21 -3.73
C LEU A 206 -5.28 22.38 -3.08
N ALA A 207 -6.03 21.60 -3.86
CA ALA A 207 -7.22 20.87 -3.42
C ALA A 207 -7.33 19.49 -4.11
N GLY A 208 -6.21 18.92 -4.52
CA GLY A 208 -6.11 17.55 -5.05
C GLY A 208 -5.58 16.57 -4.00
N LEU A 209 -4.95 15.48 -4.47
CA LEU A 209 -4.45 14.42 -3.60
C LEU A 209 -3.27 14.85 -2.71
N ASN A 210 -2.46 15.81 -3.17
CA ASN A 210 -1.29 16.32 -2.44
C ASN A 210 -1.27 17.86 -2.40
N PRO A 211 -2.11 18.49 -1.55
CA PRO A 211 -2.21 19.95 -1.46
C PRO A 211 -1.08 20.61 -0.63
N TYR A 212 -0.08 19.83 -0.19
CA TYR A 212 0.93 20.28 0.79
C TYR A 212 2.27 20.67 0.16
N SER A 213 2.44 20.44 -1.14
CA SER A 213 3.77 20.52 -1.78
C SER A 213 4.05 21.86 -2.47
N ILE A 214 3.01 22.62 -2.84
CA ILE A 214 3.20 23.91 -3.52
C ILE A 214 3.88 24.92 -2.59
N ARG A 215 4.77 25.73 -3.15
CA ARG A 215 5.49 26.79 -2.43
C ARG A 215 5.49 28.06 -3.24
N LEU A 216 5.41 29.19 -2.54
CA LEU A 216 5.55 30.51 -3.16
C LEU A 216 6.98 30.68 -3.69
N VAL A 217 7.08 31.06 -4.97
CA VAL A 217 8.34 31.47 -5.58
C VAL A 217 8.60 32.93 -5.18
N THR A 218 9.67 33.17 -4.44
CA THR A 218 10.00 34.52 -3.91
C THR A 218 11.00 35.29 -4.75
N VAL A 219 11.70 34.63 -5.69
CA VAL A 219 12.72 35.24 -6.54
C VAL A 219 12.52 34.77 -7.99
N CYS A 220 12.50 35.73 -8.91
CA CYS A 220 12.55 35.47 -10.35
C CYS A 220 13.64 36.36 -10.96
N ILE A 221 14.65 35.75 -11.59
CA ILE A 221 15.72 36.48 -12.28
C ILE A 221 15.42 36.42 -13.78
N ALA A 222 15.11 37.56 -14.38
CA ALA A 222 14.96 37.69 -15.83
C ALA A 222 16.25 38.29 -16.42
N VAL A 223 16.90 37.55 -17.32
CA VAL A 223 18.03 38.06 -18.11
C VAL A 223 17.45 38.76 -19.34
N ILE A 224 17.49 40.08 -19.35
CA ILE A 224 17.09 40.88 -20.52
C ILE A 224 18.33 41.04 -21.40
N TYR A 225 18.33 40.37 -22.55
CA TYR A 225 19.32 40.63 -23.60
C TYR A 225 18.90 41.92 -24.33
N ASN A 226 19.74 42.95 -24.22
CA ASN A 226 19.56 44.18 -24.97
C ASN A 226 20.25 43.98 -26.32
N GLU A 227 19.49 43.62 -27.36
CA GLU A 227 20.01 43.62 -28.73
C GLU A 227 20.33 45.06 -29.12
N ARG A 228 21.63 45.41 -29.13
CA ARG A 228 22.09 46.67 -29.73
C ARG A 228 22.09 46.50 -31.25
N SER A 229 21.21 47.25 -31.90
CA SER A 229 21.19 47.52 -33.35
C SER A 229 22.51 48.09 -33.87
#